data_AF-A0A922F191-F1
#
_entry.id   AF-A0A922F191-F1
#
_cell.length_a   1.000
_cell.length_b   1.000
_cell.length_c   1.000
_cell.angle_alpha   90.00
_cell.angle_beta   90.00
_cell.angle_gamma   90.00
#
_symmetry.space_group_name_H-M   'P 1'
#
loop_
_entity.id
_entity.type
_entity.pdbx_description
1 polymer ?
#
loop_
_entity_poly.entity_id
_entity_poly.type
_entity_poly.pdbx_seq_one_letter_code
_entity_poly.pdbx_strand_id
1 'polypeptide(L)'
;MNENARAEFSFRRVRGLRSIFKFHRSVAEFDSTIQLFGQTQSLPELQVIPTLFQHSLKEPEDETVANLDHIFGLEPLKITSPSSNANDVALALRVLEGCCLLHSGSTVLAYHHNAIQLLRFQALLHFHPSTEGWTCHNHRQSYLSLNRSLNGEET
;
A
#
# COMPACT_ATOMS: atom_id res chain seq x y z
N MET A 1 -16.31 -6.51 21.16
CA MET A 1 -15.42 -6.91 20.05
C MET A 1 -14.30 -7.76 20.64
N ASN A 2 -14.12 -9.01 20.21
CA ASN A 2 -13.12 -9.93 20.77
C ASN A 2 -11.72 -9.56 20.26
N GLU A 3 -10.78 -9.22 21.15
CA GLU A 3 -9.39 -8.87 20.83
C GLU A 3 -8.71 -9.92 19.94
N ASN A 4 -9.10 -11.19 20.10
CA ASN A 4 -8.55 -12.32 19.35
C ASN A 4 -8.86 -12.23 17.84
N ALA A 5 -10.03 -11.72 17.47
CA ALA A 5 -10.40 -11.54 16.06
C ALA A 5 -9.57 -10.42 15.41
N ARG A 6 -9.37 -9.30 16.12
CA ARG A 6 -8.55 -8.17 15.64
C ARG A 6 -7.10 -8.58 15.40
N ALA A 7 -6.52 -9.35 16.32
CA ALA A 7 -5.16 -9.86 16.19
C ALA A 7 -5.01 -10.81 14.98
N GLU A 8 -5.97 -11.72 14.78
CA GLU A 8 -5.97 -12.66 13.64
C GLU A 8 -6.07 -11.94 12.28
N PHE A 9 -6.93 -10.91 12.17
CA PHE A 9 -7.03 -10.11 10.95
C PHE A 9 -5.75 -9.34 10.64
N SER A 10 -5.13 -8.73 11.66
CA SER A 10 -3.85 -8.04 11.51
C SER A 10 -2.74 -9.02 11.11
N PHE A 11 -2.67 -10.20 11.74
CA PHE A 11 -1.70 -11.24 11.39
C PHE A 11 -1.79 -11.65 9.92
N ARG A 12 -3.01 -11.91 9.42
CA ARG A 12 -3.23 -12.26 8.00
C ARG A 12 -2.84 -11.12 7.06
N ARG A 13 -3.16 -9.89 7.41
CA ARG A 13 -2.77 -8.69 6.64
C ARG A 13 -1.26 -8.57 6.54
N VAL A 14 -0.55 -8.61 7.68
CA VAL A 14 0.92 -8.59 7.72
C VAL A 14 1.51 -9.72 6.88
N ARG A 15 0.98 -10.94 7.02
CA ARG A 15 1.46 -12.09 6.26
C ARG A 15 1.29 -11.86 4.75
N GLY A 16 0.13 -11.38 4.31
CA GLY A 16 -0.13 -11.05 2.91
C GLY A 16 0.82 -9.98 2.39
N LEU A 17 0.94 -8.86 3.11
CA LEU A 17 1.84 -7.76 2.76
C LEU A 17 3.31 -8.21 2.68
N ARG A 18 3.77 -9.09 3.60
CA ARG A 18 5.13 -9.66 3.54
C ARG A 18 5.33 -10.52 2.31
N SER A 19 4.33 -11.32 1.93
CA SER A 19 4.40 -12.14 0.72
C SER A 19 4.50 -11.27 -0.53
N ILE A 20 3.70 -10.20 -0.63
CA ILE A 20 3.76 -9.27 -1.77
C ILE A 20 5.12 -8.56 -1.80
N PHE A 21 5.62 -8.09 -0.66
CA PHE A 21 6.94 -7.45 -0.59
C PHE A 21 8.07 -8.39 -1.04
N LYS A 22 8.02 -9.67 -0.65
CA LYS A 22 8.97 -10.69 -1.15
C LYS A 22 8.81 -10.92 -2.66
N PHE A 23 7.57 -10.98 -3.15
CA PHE A 23 7.28 -11.13 -4.56
C PHE A 23 7.87 -9.99 -5.40
N HIS A 24 7.81 -8.74 -4.94
CA HIS A 24 8.47 -7.61 -5.63
C HIS A 24 9.96 -7.84 -5.85
N ARG A 25 10.66 -8.42 -4.86
CA ARG A 25 12.08 -8.75 -5.01
C ARG A 25 12.32 -9.74 -6.15
N SER A 26 11.49 -10.78 -6.24
CA SER A 26 11.57 -11.77 -7.33
C SER A 26 11.18 -11.17 -8.69
N VAL A 27 10.21 -10.25 -8.73
CA VAL A 27 9.82 -9.54 -9.97
C VAL A 27 10.96 -8.67 -10.49
N ALA A 28 11.71 -8.02 -9.59
CA ALA A 28 12.80 -7.13 -9.95
C ALA A 28 14.02 -7.85 -10.55
N GLU A 29 14.06 -9.19 -10.57
CA GLU A 29 15.22 -9.94 -11.04
C GLU A 29 15.35 -9.95 -12.57
N PHE A 30 14.23 -9.85 -13.31
CA PHE A 30 14.22 -9.94 -14.78
C PHE A 30 13.28 -8.91 -15.42
N ASP A 31 13.69 -8.33 -16.55
CA ASP A 31 12.85 -7.36 -17.28
C ASP A 31 11.52 -7.97 -17.75
N SER A 32 11.52 -9.25 -18.12
CA SER A 32 10.29 -9.96 -18.52
C SER A 32 9.30 -10.10 -17.37
N THR A 33 9.78 -10.29 -16.13
CA THR A 33 8.91 -10.35 -14.95
C THR A 33 8.42 -8.96 -14.54
N ILE A 34 9.23 -7.90 -14.74
CA ILE A 34 8.79 -6.51 -14.56
C ILE A 34 7.67 -6.16 -15.56
N GLN A 35 7.84 -6.54 -16.84
CA GLN A 35 6.80 -6.34 -17.85
C GLN A 35 5.52 -7.11 -17.53
N LEU A 36 5.63 -8.38 -17.15
CA LEU A 36 4.49 -9.18 -16.72
C LEU A 36 3.79 -8.56 -15.51
N PHE A 37 4.55 -8.07 -14.53
CA PHE A 37 3.97 -7.34 -13.39
C PHE A 37 3.18 -6.13 -13.88
N GLY A 38 3.75 -5.29 -14.76
CA GLY A 38 3.05 -4.16 -15.36
C GLY A 38 1.75 -4.56 -16.05
N GLN A 39 1.76 -5.65 -16.82
CA GLN A 39 0.55 -6.21 -17.44
C GLN A 39 -0.49 -6.63 -16.39
N THR A 40 -0.09 -7.29 -15.30
CA THR A 40 -1.05 -7.62 -14.23
C THR A 40 -1.65 -6.38 -13.59
N GLN A 41 -0.91 -5.27 -13.48
CA GLN A 41 -1.42 -4.00 -12.93
C GLN A 41 -2.39 -3.26 -13.88
N SER A 42 -2.54 -3.72 -15.13
CA SER A 42 -3.62 -3.25 -16.02
C SER A 42 -4.96 -3.93 -15.76
N LEU A 43 -4.97 -5.05 -15.02
CA LEU A 43 -6.18 -5.80 -14.68
C LEU A 43 -6.72 -5.30 -13.34
N PRO A 44 -7.93 -4.71 -13.28
CA PRO A 44 -8.47 -4.09 -12.08
C PRO A 44 -8.45 -5.00 -10.84
N GLU A 45 -8.69 -6.30 -11.04
CA GLU A 45 -8.76 -7.30 -9.96
C GLU A 45 -7.39 -7.64 -9.36
N LEU A 46 -6.30 -7.32 -10.06
CA LEU A 46 -4.92 -7.61 -9.65
C LEU A 46 -4.15 -6.34 -9.29
N GLN A 47 -4.78 -5.17 -9.34
CA GLN A 47 -4.14 -3.92 -8.96
C GLN A 47 -3.82 -3.89 -7.47
N VAL A 48 -2.53 -3.74 -7.18
CA VAL A 48 -2.04 -3.74 -5.79
C VAL A 48 -2.36 -2.40 -5.10
N ILE A 49 -2.24 -1.29 -5.82
CA ILE A 49 -2.39 0.07 -5.25
C ILE A 49 -3.79 0.28 -4.65
N PRO A 50 -4.90 0.12 -5.40
CA PRO A 50 -6.23 0.40 -4.84
C PRO A 50 -6.55 -0.53 -3.66
N THR A 51 -6.15 -1.79 -3.75
CA THR A 51 -6.32 -2.80 -2.69
C THR A 51 -5.55 -2.43 -1.41
N LEU A 52 -4.31 -1.96 -1.53
CA LEU A 52 -3.53 -1.47 -0.39
C LEU A 52 -4.22 -0.28 0.29
N PHE A 53 -4.76 0.63 -0.50
CA PHE A 53 -5.50 1.78 0.03
C PHE A 53 -6.73 1.31 0.79
N GLN A 54 -7.62 0.58 0.14
CA GLN A 54 -8.88 0.14 0.72
C GLN A 54 -8.70 -0.64 2.04
N HIS A 55 -7.66 -1.47 2.14
CA HIS A 55 -7.54 -2.41 3.27
C HIS A 55 -6.41 -2.10 4.26
N SER A 56 -5.44 -1.26 3.92
CA SER A 56 -4.26 -1.05 4.78
C SER A 56 -3.92 0.42 5.05
N LEU A 57 -4.19 1.32 4.11
CA LEU A 57 -3.78 2.73 4.18
C LEU A 57 -4.93 3.73 4.30
N LYS A 58 -6.18 3.34 3.98
CA LYS A 58 -7.35 4.17 4.24
C LYS A 58 -7.45 4.38 5.76
N GLU A 59 -7.55 5.65 6.18
CA GLU A 59 -7.90 5.94 7.56
C GLU A 59 -9.19 5.21 7.90
N PRO A 60 -9.35 4.68 9.12
CA PRO A 60 -10.62 4.11 9.53
C PRO A 60 -11.65 5.25 9.56
N GLU A 61 -12.29 5.48 8.43
CA GLU A 61 -13.58 6.13 8.42
C GLU A 61 -14.46 5.30 9.34
N ASP A 62 -15.14 5.98 10.25
CA ASP A 62 -16.15 5.41 11.11
C ASP A 62 -17.31 5.00 10.18
N GLU A 63 -17.12 3.90 9.43
CA GLU A 63 -18.11 3.34 8.54
C GLU A 63 -19.28 2.92 9.42
N THR A 64 -20.21 3.86 9.57
CA THR A 64 -21.57 3.60 10.00
C THR A 64 -22.18 2.77 8.88
N VAL A 65 -21.94 1.46 8.94
CA VAL A 65 -22.69 0.47 8.18
C VAL A 65 -24.15 0.90 8.28
N ALA A 66 -24.82 1.08 7.15
CA ALA A 66 -26.22 1.44 7.08
C ALA A 66 -27.04 0.35 7.79
N ASN A 67 -27.16 0.56 9.09
CA ASN A 67 -28.18 0.20 10.03
C ASN A 67 -29.31 -0.63 9.41
N LEU A 68 -29.23 -1.95 9.57
CA LEU A 68 -30.33 -2.88 9.34
C LEU A 68 -31.24 -2.98 10.59
N ASP A 69 -31.31 -1.96 11.44
CA ASP A 69 -32.03 -2.03 12.72
C ASP A 69 -33.55 -2.20 12.51
N HIS A 70 -34.06 -1.87 11.32
CA HIS A 70 -35.46 -2.11 10.97
C HIS A 70 -35.80 -3.58 10.76
N ILE A 71 -34.81 -4.50 10.72
CA ILE A 71 -35.07 -5.93 10.51
C ILE A 71 -35.08 -6.73 11.82
N PHE A 72 -34.37 -6.30 12.88
CA PHE A 72 -34.26 -7.13 14.10
C PHE A 72 -34.34 -6.44 15.47
N GLY A 73 -34.51 -5.11 15.58
CA GLY A 73 -34.65 -4.46 16.90
C GLY A 73 -33.45 -4.65 17.84
N LEU A 74 -32.30 -5.05 17.29
CA LEU A 74 -31.02 -5.16 17.98
C LEU A 74 -30.24 -3.88 17.73
N GLU A 75 -29.65 -3.33 18.79
CA GLU A 75 -28.78 -2.15 18.70
C GLU A 75 -27.60 -2.46 17.74
N PRO A 76 -27.28 -1.56 16.79
CA PRO A 76 -26.35 -1.84 15.71
C PRO A 76 -24.95 -2.07 16.27
N LEU A 77 -24.43 -3.28 16.09
CA LEU A 77 -23.04 -3.56 16.39
C LEU A 77 -22.17 -2.81 15.39
N LYS A 78 -21.53 -1.74 15.84
CA LYS A 78 -20.58 -0.95 15.05
C LYS A 78 -19.41 -1.86 14.64
N ILE A 79 -19.46 -2.41 13.43
CA ILE A 79 -18.37 -3.20 12.86
C ILE A 79 -17.32 -2.21 12.37
N THR A 80 -16.50 -1.70 13.28
CA THR A 80 -15.35 -0.89 12.89
C THR A 80 -14.31 -1.83 12.30
N SER A 81 -13.83 -1.49 11.09
CA SER A 81 -12.65 -2.14 10.52
C SER A 81 -11.53 -2.11 11.56
N PRO A 82 -10.91 -3.27 11.91
CA PRO A 82 -9.90 -3.31 12.95
C PRO A 82 -8.78 -2.33 12.59
N SER A 83 -8.48 -1.40 13.51
CA SER A 83 -7.53 -0.32 13.24
C SER A 83 -6.19 -0.90 12.76
N SER A 84 -5.67 -0.38 11.65
CA SER A 84 -4.34 -0.74 11.14
C SER A 84 -3.31 -0.41 12.23
N ASN A 85 -2.49 -1.40 12.64
CA ASN A 85 -1.41 -1.14 13.59
C ASN A 85 -0.23 -0.48 12.84
N ALA A 86 0.68 0.22 13.54
CA ALA A 86 1.78 0.95 12.89
C ALA A 86 2.69 0.07 12.00
N ASN A 87 2.85 -1.21 12.35
CA ASN A 87 3.65 -2.17 11.59
C ASN A 87 2.95 -2.59 10.27
N ASP A 88 1.63 -2.76 10.30
CA ASP A 88 0.80 -3.07 9.11
C ASP A 88 0.91 -1.92 8.10
N VAL A 89 0.81 -0.67 8.59
CA VAL A 89 0.95 0.55 7.78
C VAL A 89 2.36 0.66 7.19
N ALA A 90 3.41 0.52 8.01
CA ALA A 90 4.79 0.63 7.53
C ALA A 90 5.11 -0.41 6.45
N LEU A 91 4.60 -1.63 6.60
CA LEU A 91 4.78 -2.68 5.61
C LEU A 91 3.96 -2.42 4.34
N ALA A 92 2.72 -1.96 4.45
CA ALA A 92 1.89 -1.58 3.31
C ALA A 92 2.52 -0.45 2.49
N LEU A 93 3.12 0.54 3.14
CA LEU A 93 3.83 1.61 2.45
C LEU A 93 5.11 1.11 1.76
N ARG A 94 5.81 0.12 2.31
CA ARG A 94 6.93 -0.53 1.61
C ARG A 94 6.50 -1.35 0.40
N VAL A 95 5.33 -1.99 0.46
CA VAL A 95 4.73 -2.63 -0.72
C VAL A 95 4.41 -1.57 -1.78
N LEU A 96 3.73 -0.49 -1.39
CA LEU A 96 3.39 0.64 -2.26
C LEU A 96 4.63 1.21 -2.97
N GLU A 97 5.71 1.44 -2.24
CA GLU A 97 6.99 1.90 -2.79
C GLU A 97 7.52 0.93 -3.86
N GLY A 98 7.57 -0.37 -3.55
CA GLY A 98 8.02 -1.39 -4.49
C GLY A 98 7.19 -1.43 -5.78
N CYS A 99 5.86 -1.29 -5.69
CA CYS A 99 5.01 -1.20 -6.88
C CYS A 99 5.35 0.01 -7.76
N CYS A 100 5.60 1.16 -7.15
CA CYS A 100 5.95 2.39 -7.86
C CYS A 100 7.33 2.31 -8.52
N LEU A 101 8.27 1.60 -7.92
CA LEU A 101 9.60 1.37 -8.50
C LEU A 101 9.54 0.40 -9.69
N LEU A 102 8.65 -0.60 -9.64
CA LEU A 102 8.53 -1.62 -10.67
C LEU A 102 7.72 -1.17 -11.89
N HIS A 103 6.76 -0.25 -11.73
CA HIS A 103 5.84 0.10 -12.81
C HIS A 103 5.31 1.54 -12.68
N SER A 104 5.49 2.35 -13.73
CA SER A 104 5.08 3.76 -13.75
C SER A 104 3.56 3.96 -13.67
N GLY A 105 2.75 3.05 -14.22
CA GLY A 105 1.29 3.13 -14.04
C GLY A 105 0.87 2.96 -12.58
N SER A 106 1.62 2.18 -11.80
CA SER A 106 1.39 2.04 -10.35
C SER A 106 1.71 3.34 -9.61
N THR A 107 2.70 4.09 -10.07
CA THR A 107 2.99 5.45 -9.57
C THR A 107 1.82 6.40 -9.82
N VAL A 108 1.27 6.40 -11.03
CA VAL A 108 0.15 7.27 -11.39
C VAL A 108 -1.07 6.95 -10.52
N LEU A 109 -1.38 5.66 -10.35
CA LEU A 109 -2.44 5.22 -9.44
C LEU A 109 -2.16 5.66 -7.99
N ALA A 110 -0.93 5.50 -7.51
CA ALA A 110 -0.54 5.94 -6.17
C ALA A 110 -0.76 7.46 -6.00
N TYR A 111 -0.43 8.25 -7.01
CA TYR A 111 -0.71 9.69 -7.01
C TYR A 111 -2.21 9.99 -6.91
N HIS A 112 -3.05 9.33 -7.71
CA HIS A 112 -4.51 9.51 -7.64
C HIS A 112 -5.12 9.14 -6.29
N HIS A 113 -4.50 8.21 -5.56
CA HIS A 113 -4.90 7.85 -4.20
C HIS A 113 -4.28 8.75 -3.11
N ASN A 114 -3.63 9.87 -3.45
CA ASN A 114 -2.88 10.74 -2.53
C ASN A 114 -1.78 10.00 -1.73
N ALA A 115 -1.32 8.87 -2.25
CA ALA A 115 -0.36 7.97 -1.60
C ALA A 115 1.05 8.54 -1.50
N ILE A 116 1.40 9.43 -2.42
CA ILE A 116 2.74 10.01 -2.52
C ILE A 116 3.07 10.84 -1.27
N GLN A 117 2.06 11.45 -0.64
CA GLN A 117 2.25 12.15 0.62
C GLN A 117 2.60 11.16 1.74
N LEU A 118 1.91 10.01 1.82
CA LEU A 118 2.20 8.97 2.81
C LEU A 118 3.62 8.40 2.66
N LEU A 119 4.08 8.18 1.42
CA LEU A 119 5.47 7.76 1.15
C LEU A 119 6.47 8.83 1.58
N ARG A 120 6.21 10.12 1.30
CA ARG A 120 7.05 11.24 1.76
C ARG A 120 7.15 11.28 3.28
N PHE A 121 6.03 11.16 3.98
CA PHE A 121 6.01 11.13 5.44
C PHE A 121 6.77 9.91 5.98
N GLN A 122 6.62 8.73 5.38
CA GLN A 122 7.38 7.55 5.79
C GLN A 122 8.89 7.77 5.60
N ALA A 123 9.33 8.27 4.43
CA ALA A 123 10.74 8.51 4.17
C ALA A 123 11.36 9.49 5.18
N LEU A 124 10.58 10.48 5.65
CA LEU A 124 10.99 11.43 6.68
C LEU A 124 11.01 10.82 8.09
N LEU A 125 10.06 9.94 8.42
CA LEU A 125 9.94 9.29 9.74
C LEU A 125 10.89 8.08 9.91
N HIS A 126 11.28 7.42 8.83
CA HIS A 126 12.12 6.22 8.81
C HIS A 126 13.55 6.47 8.29
N PHE A 127 14.09 7.69 8.40
CA PHE A 127 15.53 7.92 8.18
C PHE A 127 16.34 7.25 9.31
N HIS A 128 16.48 5.93 9.21
CA HIS A 128 17.34 5.09 10.02
C HIS A 128 18.33 4.42 9.07
N PRO A 129 19.66 4.63 9.22
CA PRO A 129 20.63 4.05 8.32
C PRO A 129 20.77 2.55 8.61
N SER A 130 20.79 1.75 7.54
CA SER A 130 21.02 0.29 7.49
C SER A 130 19.81 -0.58 7.88
N THR A 131 19.57 -1.74 7.27
CA THR A 131 20.46 -2.68 6.58
C THR A 131 19.81 -3.29 5.32
N GLU A 132 20.66 -3.54 4.33
CA GLU A 132 20.51 -4.45 3.19
C GLU A 132 19.45 -4.14 2.10
N GLY A 133 19.95 -3.63 0.96
CA GLY A 133 19.46 -4.09 -0.34
C GLY A 133 18.93 -3.06 -1.32
N TRP A 134 18.85 -1.77 -0.97
CA TRP A 134 18.47 -0.72 -1.92
C TRP A 134 19.40 0.46 -1.73
N THR A 135 20.34 0.65 -2.65
CA THR A 135 21.26 1.79 -2.60
C THR A 135 20.45 3.08 -2.69
N CYS A 136 20.63 3.98 -1.72
CA CYS A 136 19.95 5.28 -1.60
C CYS A 136 20.01 6.15 -2.87
N HIS A 137 20.84 5.78 -3.84
CA HIS A 137 20.95 6.40 -5.15
C HIS A 137 19.69 6.23 -6.02
N ASN A 138 19.04 5.06 -5.99
CA ASN A 138 17.86 4.79 -6.82
C ASN A 138 16.58 5.46 -6.27
N HIS A 139 16.49 5.61 -4.94
CA HIS A 139 15.33 6.20 -4.28
C HIS A 139 15.23 7.71 -4.57
N ARG A 140 16.37 8.43 -4.52
CA ARG A 140 16.40 9.87 -4.87
C ARG A 140 16.13 10.09 -6.35
N GLN A 141 16.67 9.26 -7.24
CA GLN A 141 16.43 9.42 -8.69
C GLN A 141 15.00 9.04 -9.09
N SER A 142 14.42 7.99 -8.52
CA SER A 142 13.02 7.62 -8.77
C SER A 142 12.07 8.70 -8.26
N TYR A 143 12.33 9.27 -7.08
CA TYR A 143 11.55 10.38 -6.54
C TYR A 143 11.68 11.66 -7.39
N LEU A 144 12.90 12.02 -7.82
CA LEU A 144 13.13 13.17 -8.69
C LEU A 144 12.54 12.99 -10.09
N SER A 145 12.56 11.76 -10.62
CA SER A 145 11.90 11.38 -11.87
C SER A 145 10.38 11.47 -11.74
N LEU A 146 9.81 10.96 -10.64
CA LEU A 146 8.39 11.14 -10.27
C LEU A 146 8.00 12.61 -10.25
N ASN A 147 8.79 13.43 -9.57
CA ASN A 147 8.46 14.83 -9.36
C ASN A 147 8.54 15.61 -10.68
N ARG A 148 9.50 15.29 -11.56
CA ARG A 148 9.58 15.87 -12.91
C ARG A 148 8.43 15.45 -13.81
N SER A 149 8.09 14.16 -13.82
CA SER A 149 6.99 13.63 -14.63
C SER A 149 5.63 14.17 -14.19
N LEU A 150 5.42 14.41 -12.88
CA LEU A 150 4.20 15.04 -12.34
C LEU A 150 4.14 16.56 -12.56
N ASN A 151 5.29 17.23 -12.68
CA ASN A 151 5.36 18.68 -12.91
C ASN A 151 5.50 19.06 -14.40
N GLY A 152 5.48 18.09 -15.32
CA GLY A 152 5.60 18.35 -16.76
C GLY A 152 6.97 18.85 -17.22
N GLU A 153 8.03 18.60 -16.44
CA GLU A 153 9.40 18.94 -16.80
C GLU A 153 10.04 17.75 -17.54
N GLU A 154 9.90 17.70 -18.86
CA GLU A 154 10.65 16.77 -19.73
C GLU A 154 12.09 17.27 -19.95
N THR A 155 13.04 16.32 -20.00
CA THR A 155 14.46 16.56 -20.37
C THR A 155 14.66 16.68 -21.87
#